data_AF-A0AAN9YIV7-F1
#
_entry.id   AF-A0AAN9YIV7-F1
#
_cell.length_a   1.000
_cell.length_b   1.000
_cell.length_c   1.000
_cell.angle_alpha   90.00
_cell.angle_beta   90.00
_cell.angle_gamma   90.00
#
_symmetry.space_group_name_H-M   'P 1'
#
loop_
_entity.id
_entity.type
_entity.pdbx_description
1 polymer ?
#
loop_
_entity_poly.entity_id
_entity_poly.type
_entity_poly.pdbx_seq_one_letter_code
_entity_poly.pdbx_strand_id
1 'polypeptide(L)' 'MVTPTDIIQQVFAGKDASRALGKTSTKPEDAVPEWKDLSDKEKGTLDDWVKFFSNRYNVVGIVEGATNLDDESAAASS' A
#
# COMPACT_ATOMS: atom_id res chain seq x y z
N MET A 1 -6.95 26.62 -6.21
CA MET A 1 -7.22 26.32 -4.79
C MET A 1 -7.01 24.83 -4.62
N VAL A 2 -5.97 24.43 -3.89
CA VAL A 2 -5.70 23.01 -3.60
C VAL A 2 -6.58 22.64 -2.41
N THR A 3 -7.50 21.70 -2.56
CA THR A 3 -8.37 21.27 -1.46
C THR A 3 -7.55 20.43 -0.47
N PRO A 4 -7.89 20.41 0.84
CA PRO A 4 -7.14 19.64 1.84
C PRO A 4 -7.07 18.12 1.55
N THR A 5 -7.99 17.61 0.74
CA THR A 5 -7.99 16.23 0.20
C THR A 5 -6.92 15.96 -0.86
N ASP A 6 -6.27 16.99 -1.42
CA ASP A 6 -5.23 16.83 -2.45
C ASP A 6 -3.87 16.47 -1.83
N ILE A 7 -3.63 16.92 -0.58
CA ILE A 7 -2.34 16.71 0.12
C ILE A 7 -2.11 15.23 0.42
N ILE A 8 -3.16 14.50 0.79
CA ILE A 8 -3.08 13.05 1.03
C ILE A 8 -2.76 12.27 -0.25
N GLN A 9 -3.25 12.70 -1.42
CA GLN A 9 -2.93 12.02 -2.68
C GLN A 9 -1.48 12.27 -3.11
N GLN A 10 -0.96 13.49 -2.91
CA GLN A 10 0.45 13.79 -3.19
C GLN A 10 1.44 12.94 -2.37
N VAL A 11 1.05 12.56 -1.16
CA VAL A 11 1.90 11.74 -0.28
C VAL A 11 2.07 10.32 -0.83
N PHE A 12 1.06 9.78 -1.51
CA PHE A 12 1.07 8.40 -2.02
C PHE A 12 1.38 8.27 -3.50
N ALA A 13 1.27 9.35 -4.29
CA ALA A 13 1.55 9.33 -5.71
C ALA A 13 3.01 8.94 -6.00
N GLY A 14 3.21 7.84 -6.73
CA GLY A 14 4.53 7.34 -7.12
C GLY A 14 5.33 6.67 -6.00
N LYS A 15 4.71 6.40 -4.85
CA LYS A 15 5.32 5.68 -3.73
C LYS A 15 4.50 4.45 -3.35
N ASP A 16 5.18 3.44 -2.83
CA ASP A 16 4.49 2.31 -2.22
C ASP A 16 3.90 2.76 -0.87
N ALA A 17 2.58 2.77 -0.78
CA ALA A 17 1.84 3.20 0.39
C ALA A 17 1.46 2.05 1.34
N SER A 18 1.99 0.83 1.13
CA SER A 18 1.55 -0.37 1.86
C SER A 18 1.63 -0.19 3.36
N ARG A 19 2.74 0.35 3.86
CA ARG A 19 2.92 0.56 5.31
C ARG A 19 1.94 1.61 5.87
N ALA A 20 1.75 2.71 5.15
CA ALA A 20 0.82 3.76 5.53
C ALA A 20 -0.63 3.25 5.59
N LEU A 21 -1.05 2.41 4.62
CA LEU A 21 -2.36 1.79 4.61
C LEU A 21 -2.56 0.84 5.80
N GLY A 22 -1.58 -0.03 6.07
CA GLY A 22 -1.63 -0.95 7.22
C GLY A 22 -1.72 -0.22 8.57
N LYS A 23 -1.02 0.91 8.70
CA LYS A 23 -1.06 1.77 9.89
C LYS A 23 -2.25 2.74 9.95
N THR A 24 -3.03 2.85 8.87
CA THR A 24 -4.02 3.94 8.71
C THR A 24 -3.39 5.33 8.96
N SER A 25 -2.19 5.53 8.40
CA SER A 25 -1.38 6.75 8.57
C SER A 25 -1.41 7.59 7.29
N THR A 26 -1.44 8.91 7.45
CA THR A 26 -1.34 9.89 6.36
C THR A 26 0.00 10.64 6.37
N LYS A 27 0.96 10.14 7.16
CA LYS A 27 2.29 10.75 7.24
C LYS A 27 3.15 10.33 6.05
N PRO A 28 3.93 11.26 5.47
CA PRO A 28 4.81 10.94 4.35
C PRO A 28 5.93 9.96 4.70
N GLU A 29 6.28 9.86 5.98
CA GLU A 29 7.30 8.95 6.50
C GLU A 29 6.84 7.48 6.51
N ASP A 30 5.53 7.24 6.54
CA ASP A 30 4.96 5.89 6.51
C ASP A 30 4.67 5.41 5.06
N ALA A 31 4.84 6.27 4.04
CA ALA A 31 4.66 5.92 2.63
C ALA A 31 5.91 5.23 2.06
N VAL A 32 6.20 4.03 2.59
CA VAL A 32 7.33 3.17 2.21
C VAL A 32 6.87 1.72 1.97
N PRO A 33 7.59 0.95 1.12
CA PRO A 33 7.23 -0.43 0.81
C PRO A 33 7.40 -1.43 1.98
N GLU A 34 8.15 -1.08 3.02
CA GLU A 34 8.46 -1.97 4.13
C GLU A 34 7.27 -2.13 5.10
N TRP A 35 6.42 -3.14 4.84
CA TRP A 35 5.29 -3.49 5.70
C TRP A 35 5.48 -4.81 6.47
N LYS A 36 6.57 -5.56 6.23
CA LYS A 36 6.80 -6.89 6.84
C LYS A 36 6.91 -6.87 8.37
N ASP A 37 7.40 -5.77 8.94
CA ASP A 37 7.57 -5.55 10.38
C ASP A 37 6.25 -5.20 11.11
N LEU A 38 5.18 -4.92 10.36
CA LEU A 38 3.87 -4.60 10.95
C LEU A 38 3.32 -5.77 11.77
N SER A 39 2.55 -5.43 12.82
CA SER A 39 1.81 -6.39 13.62
C SER A 39 0.74 -7.10 12.79
N ASP A 40 0.29 -8.28 13.22
CA ASP A 40 -0.77 -9.06 12.55
C ASP A 40 -2.05 -8.25 12.33
N LYS A 41 -2.39 -7.37 13.28
CA LYS A 41 -3.56 -6.47 13.17
C LYS A 41 -3.39 -5.45 12.02
N GLU A 42 -2.20 -4.87 11.91
CA GLU A 42 -1.88 -3.88 10.87
C GLU A 42 -1.79 -4.55 9.49
N LYS A 43 -1.24 -5.77 9.43
CA LYS A 43 -1.24 -6.62 8.22
C LYS A 43 -2.65 -6.97 7.77
N GLY A 44 -3.55 -7.32 8.71
CA GLY A 44 -4.96 -7.54 8.40
C GLY A 44 -5.65 -6.30 7.83
N THR A 45 -5.33 -5.12 8.37
CA THR A 45 -5.85 -3.84 7.84
C THR A 45 -5.34 -3.60 6.42
N LEU A 46 -4.05 -3.86 6.16
CA LEU A 46 -3.46 -3.75 4.82
C LEU A 46 -4.14 -4.69 3.81
N ASP A 47 -4.38 -5.95 4.18
CA ASP A 47 -5.08 -6.92 3.33
C ASP A 47 -6.50 -6.46 2.95
N ASP A 48 -7.24 -5.89 3.90
CA ASP A 48 -8.57 -5.32 3.65
C ASP A 48 -8.51 -4.18 2.62
N TRP A 49 -7.51 -3.30 2.74
CA TRP A 49 -7.26 -2.24 1.76
C TRP A 49 -6.92 -2.80 0.38
N VAL A 50 -6.04 -3.81 0.30
CA VAL A 50 -5.67 -4.46 -0.98
C VAL A 50 -6.92 -5.03 -1.66
N LYS A 51 -7.77 -5.76 -0.93
CA LYS A 51 -9.04 -6.29 -1.46
C LYS A 51 -9.96 -5.17 -1.95
N PHE A 52 -10.09 -4.11 -1.16
CA PHE A 52 -10.92 -2.96 -1.51
C PHE A 52 -10.46 -2.31 -2.83
N PHE A 53 -9.16 -2.07 -2.99
CA PHE A 53 -8.61 -1.46 -4.21
C PHE A 53 -8.66 -2.41 -5.41
N SER A 54 -8.34 -3.70 -5.26
CA SER A 54 -8.39 -4.70 -6.33
C SER A 54 -9.79 -4.91 -6.90
N ASN A 55 -10.84 -4.68 -6.11
CA ASN A 55 -12.22 -4.75 -6.59
C ASN A 55 -12.69 -3.48 -7.32
N ARG A 56 -11.98 -2.35 -7.16
CA ARG A 56 -12.41 -1.03 -7.67
C ARG A 56 -11.52 -0.51 -8.80
N TYR A 57 -10.28 -0.95 -8.86
CA TYR A 57 -9.27 -0.46 -9.80
C TYR A 57 -8.48 -1.63 -10.38
N ASN A 58 -8.20 -1.53 -11.68
CA ASN A 58 -7.31 -2.49 -12.32
C ASN A 58 -5.87 -2.18 -11.95
N VAL A 59 -5.07 -3.23 -11.72
CA VAL A 59 -3.62 -3.10 -11.57
C VAL A 59 -3.04 -2.72 -12.93
N VAL A 60 -2.41 -1.54 -13.02
CA VAL A 60 -1.83 -1.01 -14.27
C VAL A 60 -0.30 -1.16 -14.34
N GLY A 61 0.33 -1.66 -13.27
CA GLY A 61 1.77 -1.84 -13.19
C GLY A 61 2.26 -1.98 -11.75
N ILE A 62 3.58 -1.98 -11.61
CA ILE A 62 4.29 -2.06 -10.32
C ILE A 62 4.94 -0.71 -10.04
N VAL A 63 4.95 -0.28 -8.77
CA VAL A 63 5.64 0.96 -8.36
C VAL A 63 7.15 0.78 -8.48
N GLU A 64 7.82 1.76 -9.08
CA GLU A 64 9.27 1.76 -9.19
C GLU A 64 9.94 1.74 -7.81
N GLY A 65 10.85 0.78 -7.58
CA GLY A 65 11.54 0.62 -6.29
C GLY A 65 10.77 -0.15 -5.22
N ALA A 66 9.64 -0.80 -5.57
CA ALA A 66 8.94 -1.72 -4.67
C ALA A 66 9.83 -2.92 -4.29
N THR A 67 10.06 -3.15 -2.98
CA THR A 67 10.90 -4.24 -2.43
C THR A 67 10.07 -5.30 -1.67
N ASN A 68 8.76 -5.27 -1.86
CA ASN A 68 7.78 -6.05 -1.13
C ASN A 68 7.14 -7.17 -1.96
N LEU A 69 7.66 -7.43 -3.17
CA LEU A 69 7.06 -8.36 -4.14
C LEU A 69 7.63 -9.79 -4.08
N ASP A 70 8.73 -10.01 -3.37
CA ASP A 70 9.50 -11.27 -3.41
C ASP A 70 8.80 -12.51 -2.82
N ASP A 71 7.55 -12.41 -2.35
CA ASP A 71 6.80 -13.53 -1.74
C ASP A 71 5.68 -14.09 -2.64
N GLU A 72 5.28 -13.39 -3.70
CA GLU A 72 4.20 -13.82 -4.62
C GLU A 72 4.71 -14.78 -5.73
N SER A 73 5.59 -15.71 -5.37
CA SER A 73 5.87 -16.90 -6.20
C SER A 73 5.35 -18.19 -5.55
N ALA A 74 4.81 -18.15 -4.33
CA ALA A 74 4.41 -19.35 -3.59
C ALA A 74 2.88 -19.55 -3.47
N ALA A 75 2.05 -18.55 -3.72
CA ALA A 75 0.59 -18.66 -3.50
C ALA A 75 -0.25 -18.92 -4.78
N ALA A 76 0.36 -18.93 -5.96
CA ALA A 76 -0.29 -19.35 -7.21
C ALA A 76 0.04 -20.81 -7.55
N SER A 77 -0.20 -21.73 -6.61
CA SER A 77 -0.20 -23.18 -6.86
C SER A 77 -0.96 -23.89 -5.74
N SER A 78 -2.29 -23.90 -5.82
CA SER A 78 -3.17 -24.97 -5.32
C SER A 78 -4.57 -24.79 -5.90
#